data_AF-A0A4P7GY04-F1
#
_entry.id   AF-A0A4P7GY04-F1
#
_cell.length_a   1.000
_cell.length_b   1.000
_cell.length_c   1.000
_cell.angle_alpha   90.00
_cell.angle_beta   90.00
_cell.angle_gamma   90.00
#
_symmetry.space_group_name_H-M   'P 1'
#
loop_
_entity.id
_entity.type
_entity.pdbx_description
1 polymer ?
#
loop_
_entity_poly.entity_id
_entity_poly.type
_entity_poly.pdbx_seq_one_letter_code
_entity_poly.pdbx_strand_id
1 'polypeptide(L)'
;MNATLSRTGRTGLAIAAVALMLAGCTDVQRALNRGGDTPCNEYVKQNQDEKRMTITKFVKQQTNDEREPAGTVVDATMVSVDLLCGGQRNAETPIKNADVAGIFINK
;
A
#
# COMPACT_ATOMS: atom_id res chain seq x y z
N MET A 1 27.39 10.27 -62.02
CA MET A 1 26.11 9.62 -61.66
C MET A 1 25.42 10.49 -60.63
N ASN A 2 24.09 10.57 -60.70
CA ASN A 2 23.22 11.68 -60.31
C ASN A 2 23.19 12.15 -58.86
N ALA A 3 22.75 13.41 -58.75
CA ALA A 3 22.33 14.15 -57.57
C ALA A 3 21.18 13.48 -56.77
N THR A 4 21.24 13.72 -55.45
CA THR A 4 20.18 14.27 -54.61
C THR A 4 18.74 14.25 -55.17
N LEU A 5 17.82 13.53 -54.52
CA LEU A 5 16.63 14.16 -53.90
C LEU A 5 15.80 13.16 -53.07
N SER A 6 15.52 13.60 -51.86
CA SER A 6 14.54 13.09 -50.91
C SER A 6 13.13 12.92 -51.49
N ARG A 7 12.44 11.83 -51.10
CA ARG A 7 10.98 11.84 -50.89
C ARG A 7 10.54 10.76 -49.89
N THR A 8 10.25 11.23 -48.69
CA THR A 8 9.05 10.91 -47.90
C THR A 8 8.61 9.44 -47.75
N GLY A 9 8.86 8.91 -46.55
CA GLY A 9 8.03 7.90 -45.89
C GLY A 9 7.88 8.26 -44.41
N ARG A 10 7.12 9.33 -44.11
CA ARG A 10 6.66 9.65 -42.75
C ARG A 10 5.63 8.60 -42.35
N THR A 11 5.86 7.89 -41.24
CA THR A 11 4.88 7.63 -40.15
C THR A 11 5.51 6.69 -39.15
N GLY A 12 5.71 7.18 -37.92
CA GLY A 12 6.27 6.42 -36.83
C GLY A 12 6.89 7.25 -35.71
N LEU A 13 6.43 8.49 -35.51
CA LEU A 13 6.68 9.24 -34.27
C LEU A 13 5.81 8.61 -33.17
N ALA A 14 6.31 7.54 -32.56
CA ALA A 14 5.80 7.09 -31.27
C ALA A 14 6.45 7.95 -30.18
N ILE A 15 5.76 9.05 -29.87
CA ILE A 15 5.98 9.80 -28.63
C ILE A 15 5.22 9.04 -27.54
N ALA A 16 5.92 8.56 -26.52
CA ALA A 16 5.32 8.41 -25.19
C ALA A 16 6.44 8.44 -24.14
N ALA A 17 6.43 9.54 -23.39
CA ALA A 17 7.33 9.84 -22.29
C ALA A 17 7.48 8.67 -21.33
N VAL A 18 8.73 8.32 -20.99
CA VAL A 18 9.05 7.63 -19.73
C VAL A 18 8.88 8.67 -18.63
N ALA A 19 7.61 8.94 -18.30
CA ALA A 19 7.24 9.83 -17.21
C ALA A 19 7.53 9.11 -15.88
N LEU A 20 8.56 9.60 -15.18
CA LEU A 20 8.51 9.81 -13.73
C LEU A 20 8.13 8.59 -12.85
N MET A 21 8.70 7.40 -13.08
CA MET A 21 8.64 6.32 -12.06
C MET A 21 9.64 6.50 -10.91
N LEU A 22 10.21 7.70 -10.77
CA LEU A 22 11.05 8.12 -9.65
C LEU A 22 10.45 9.31 -8.88
N ALA A 23 9.15 9.61 -9.07
CA ALA A 23 8.44 10.48 -8.16
C ALA A 23 8.47 9.80 -6.78
N GLY A 24 9.31 10.34 -5.90
CA GLY A 24 9.79 9.69 -4.69
C GLY A 24 8.67 9.20 -3.78
N CYS A 25 9.06 8.33 -2.85
CA CYS A 25 8.24 7.87 -1.72
C CYS A 25 7.32 9.00 -1.22
N THR A 26 6.08 9.00 -1.72
CA THR A 26 5.08 10.01 -1.37
C THR A 26 4.78 9.89 0.11
N ASP A 27 4.23 10.93 0.75
CA ASP A 27 3.79 10.82 2.15
C ASP A 27 2.83 9.64 2.36
N VAL A 28 2.08 9.27 1.31
CA VAL A 28 1.30 8.03 1.24
C VAL A 28 2.21 6.80 1.35
N GLN A 29 3.23 6.64 0.50
CA GLN A 29 4.20 5.53 0.61
C GLN A 29 4.88 5.49 1.99
N ARG A 30 5.17 6.66 2.60
CA ARG A 30 5.84 6.78 3.90
C ARG A 30 4.91 6.43 5.07
N ALA A 31 3.65 6.85 5.03
CA ALA A 31 2.61 6.45 5.98
C ALA A 31 2.27 4.95 5.83
N LEU A 32 2.21 4.45 4.59
CA LEU A 32 1.99 3.05 4.28
C LEU A 32 3.19 2.15 4.63
N ASN A 33 4.41 2.69 4.82
CA ASN A 33 5.56 1.91 5.27
C ASN A 33 5.53 1.57 6.77
N ARG A 34 4.55 2.11 7.51
CA ARG A 34 4.41 1.85 8.94
C ARG A 34 3.78 0.48 9.21
N GLY A 35 2.89 -0.02 8.34
CA GLY A 35 2.22 -1.31 8.55
C GLY A 35 1.51 -1.34 9.90
N GLY A 36 1.95 -2.21 10.81
CA GLY A 36 1.43 -2.27 12.18
C GLY A 36 1.70 -1.03 13.03
N ASP A 37 2.66 -0.18 12.65
CA ASP A 37 2.93 1.10 13.31
C ASP A 37 1.98 2.23 12.90
N THR A 38 1.09 2.01 11.93
CA THR A 38 0.08 3.01 11.56
C THR A 38 -0.89 3.23 12.73
N PRO A 39 -1.07 4.47 13.22
CA PRO A 39 -2.09 4.80 14.23
C PRO A 39 -3.52 4.57 13.71
N CYS A 40 -4.45 4.17 14.59
CA CYS A 40 -5.85 3.94 14.22
C CYS A 40 -6.52 5.16 13.57
N ASN A 41 -6.25 6.38 14.05
CA ASN A 41 -6.81 7.62 13.47
C ASN A 41 -6.30 7.93 12.05
N GLU A 42 -5.12 7.44 11.69
CA GLU A 42 -4.57 7.52 10.34
C GLU A 42 -5.18 6.41 9.47
N TYR A 43 -5.25 5.18 10.01
CA TYR A 43 -5.81 4.03 9.30
C TYR A 43 -7.25 4.23 8.84
N VAL A 44 -8.13 4.75 9.72
CA VAL A 44 -9.55 4.93 9.37
C VAL A 44 -9.79 5.98 8.28
N LYS A 45 -8.81 6.85 8.03
CA LYS A 45 -8.87 7.89 6.97
C LYS A 45 -8.36 7.38 5.61
N GLN A 46 -7.69 6.23 5.59
CA GLN A 46 -7.17 5.64 4.37
C GLN A 46 -8.30 5.14 3.47
N ASN A 47 -8.08 5.20 2.16
CA ASN A 47 -8.94 4.52 1.20
C ASN A 47 -8.72 2.99 1.23
N GLN A 48 -9.56 2.23 0.51
CA GLN A 48 -9.52 0.76 0.56
C GLN A 48 -8.18 0.15 0.11
N ASP A 49 -7.56 0.71 -0.93
CA ASP A 49 -6.28 0.21 -1.44
C ASP A 49 -5.14 0.50 -0.46
N GLU A 50 -5.14 1.69 0.14
CA GLU A 50 -4.21 2.09 1.20
C GLU A 50 -4.33 1.19 2.43
N LYS A 51 -5.56 0.93 2.90
CA LYS A 51 -5.81 0.01 4.02
C LYS A 51 -5.26 -1.38 3.71
N ARG A 52 -5.52 -1.90 2.50
CA ARG A 52 -5.02 -3.21 2.09
C ARG A 52 -3.49 -3.26 2.10
N MET A 53 -2.83 -2.22 1.63
CA MET A 53 -1.37 -2.10 1.68
C MET A 53 -0.82 -2.06 3.11
N THR A 54 -1.43 -1.26 3.99
CA THR A 54 -1.05 -1.20 5.41
C THR A 54 -1.22 -2.56 6.09
N ILE A 55 -2.35 -3.25 5.84
CA ILE A 55 -2.61 -4.56 6.45
C ILE A 55 -1.71 -5.65 5.89
N THR A 56 -1.45 -5.69 4.58
CA THR A 56 -0.48 -6.62 3.99
C THR A 56 0.88 -6.48 4.68
N LYS A 57 1.36 -5.25 4.88
CA LYS A 57 2.63 -5.02 5.59
C LYS A 57 2.56 -5.41 7.07
N PHE A 58 1.46 -5.11 7.75
CA PHE A 58 1.24 -5.54 9.13
C PHE A 58 1.31 -7.07 9.26
N VAL A 59 0.64 -7.81 8.37
CA VAL A 59 0.67 -9.28 8.37
C VAL A 59 2.10 -9.78 8.17
N LYS A 60 2.84 -9.26 7.19
CA LYS A 60 4.25 -9.61 6.95
C LYS A 60 5.14 -9.35 8.17
N GLN A 61 4.94 -8.21 8.85
CA GLN A 61 5.66 -7.87 10.07
C GLN A 61 5.33 -8.85 11.21
N GLN A 62 4.06 -9.20 11.40
CA GLN A 62 3.63 -10.16 12.43
C GLN A 62 4.16 -11.57 12.19
N THR A 63 4.16 -12.03 10.94
CA THR A 63 4.61 -13.38 10.57
C THR A 63 6.12 -13.47 10.37
N ASN A 64 6.82 -12.33 10.37
CA ASN A 64 8.22 -12.22 9.98
C ASN A 64 8.50 -12.88 8.62
N ASP A 65 7.57 -12.71 7.68
CA ASP A 65 7.61 -13.34 6.35
C ASP A 65 7.41 -12.27 5.28
N GLU A 66 8.33 -12.18 4.33
CA GLU A 66 8.27 -11.19 3.25
C GLU A 66 7.39 -11.62 2.07
N ARG A 67 7.04 -12.92 2.02
CA ARG A 67 6.14 -13.47 0.98
C ARG A 67 4.78 -12.81 1.04
N GLU A 68 4.13 -12.71 -0.11
CA GLU A 68 2.80 -12.12 -0.15
C GLU A 68 1.80 -13.01 0.60
N PRO A 69 1.12 -12.49 1.65
CA PRO A 69 0.12 -13.23 2.37
C PRO A 69 -1.07 -13.54 1.46
N ALA A 70 -1.80 -14.61 1.77
CA ALA A 70 -3.03 -14.94 1.07
C ALA A 70 -4.02 -13.76 1.17
N GLY A 71 -4.70 -13.44 0.06
CA GLY A 71 -5.65 -12.32 0.02
C GLY A 71 -6.74 -12.42 1.09
N THR A 72 -7.22 -13.63 1.38
CA THR A 72 -8.20 -13.89 2.45
C THR A 72 -7.69 -13.55 3.85
N VAL A 73 -6.39 -13.74 4.12
CA VAL A 73 -5.77 -13.34 5.40
C VAL A 73 -5.73 -11.83 5.51
N VAL A 74 -5.37 -11.13 4.43
CA VAL A 74 -5.37 -9.66 4.38
C VAL A 74 -6.77 -9.12 4.62
N ASP A 75 -7.77 -9.63 3.90
CA ASP A 75 -9.15 -9.14 3.98
C ASP A 75 -9.77 -9.41 5.37
N ALA A 76 -9.54 -10.59 5.95
CA ALA A 76 -9.99 -10.90 7.32
C ALA A 76 -9.33 -10.00 8.37
N THR A 77 -8.04 -9.71 8.18
CA THR A 77 -7.29 -8.81 9.06
C THR A 77 -7.78 -7.36 8.90
N MET A 78 -8.10 -6.90 7.68
CA MET A 78 -8.69 -5.58 7.43
C MET A 78 -10.00 -5.41 8.21
N VAL A 79 -10.92 -6.37 8.13
CA VAL A 79 -12.18 -6.31 8.89
C VAL A 79 -11.92 -6.21 10.40
N SER A 80 -10.98 -7.01 10.90
CA SER A 80 -10.63 -7.01 12.32
C SER A 80 -10.07 -5.65 12.77
N VAL A 81 -9.15 -5.08 11.99
CA VAL A 81 -8.55 -3.77 12.29
C VAL A 81 -9.56 -2.63 12.11
N ASP A 82 -10.46 -2.71 11.13
CA ASP A 82 -11.55 -1.74 10.97
C ASP A 82 -12.48 -1.72 12.18
N LEU A 83 -12.84 -2.90 12.72
CA LEU A 83 -13.65 -3.00 13.94
C LEU A 83 -12.90 -2.44 15.15
N LEU A 84 -11.62 -2.79 15.31
CA LEU A 84 -10.79 -2.34 16.44
C LEU A 84 -10.56 -0.83 16.40
N CYS A 85 -10.15 -0.28 15.26
CA CYS A 85 -9.89 1.15 15.11
C CYS A 85 -11.19 1.99 15.02
N GLY A 86 -12.30 1.40 14.58
CA GLY A 86 -13.62 2.05 14.63
C GLY A 86 -14.20 2.14 16.05
N GLY A 87 -13.85 1.20 16.93
CA GLY A 87 -14.31 1.15 18.32
C GLY A 87 -13.35 1.76 19.35
N GLN A 88 -12.07 1.96 19.03
CA GLN A 88 -11.08 2.45 19.98
C GLN A 88 -11.30 3.92 20.36
N ARG A 89 -11.27 4.19 21.68
CA ARG A 89 -11.32 5.56 22.23
C ARG A 89 -10.00 6.33 22.10
N ASN A 90 -8.88 5.61 22.02
CA ASN A 90 -7.55 6.19 21.83
C ASN A 90 -7.15 6.13 20.37
N ALA A 91 -7.29 7.25 19.69
CA ALA A 91 -7.10 7.37 18.25
C ALA A 91 -5.62 7.20 17.82
N GLU A 92 -4.67 7.37 18.74
CA GLU A 92 -3.23 7.31 18.49
C GLU A 92 -2.63 5.90 18.65
N THR A 93 -3.42 4.92 19.08
CA THR A 93 -2.95 3.54 19.27
C THR A 93 -2.50 2.94 17.92
N PRO A 94 -1.24 2.47 17.79
CA PRO A 94 -0.79 1.77 16.58
C PRO A 94 -1.55 0.47 16.35
N ILE A 95 -1.82 0.09 15.09
CA ILE A 95 -2.57 -1.15 14.73
C ILE A 95 -2.00 -2.39 15.43
N LYS A 96 -0.67 -2.56 15.49
CA LYS A 96 -0.02 -3.71 16.14
C LYS A 96 -0.30 -3.79 17.64
N ASN A 97 -0.65 -2.67 18.25
CA ASN A 97 -0.96 -2.52 19.66
C ASN A 97 -2.47 -2.32 19.90
N ALA A 98 -3.26 -2.18 18.83
CA ALA A 98 -4.71 -2.00 18.87
C ALA A 98 -5.38 -3.33 19.20
N ASP A 99 -5.13 -3.87 20.39
CA ASP A 99 -5.70 -5.11 20.94
C ASP A 99 -6.06 -6.21 19.91
N VAL A 100 -5.16 -6.46 18.95
CA VAL A 100 -5.25 -7.61 18.05
C VAL A 100 -4.87 -8.88 18.83
N ALA A 101 -4.06 -8.71 19.89
CA ALA A 101 -3.70 -9.77 20.82
C ALA A 101 -4.91 -10.33 21.59
N GLY A 102 -5.91 -9.51 21.98
CA GLY A 102 -7.09 -10.00 22.69
C GLY A 102 -8.08 -10.81 21.84
N ILE A 103 -8.15 -10.58 20.53
CA ILE A 103 -9.04 -11.33 19.61
C ILE A 103 -8.38 -12.61 19.08
N PHE A 104 -7.05 -12.63 18.92
CA PHE A 104 -6.33 -13.75 18.29
C PHE A 104 -5.37 -14.51 19.21
N ILE A 105 -5.05 -13.98 20.40
CA ILE A 105 -4.27 -14.67 21.43
C ILE A 105 -5.12 -14.81 22.68
N ASN A 106 -6.00 -15.81 22.68
CA ASN A 106 -6.44 -16.41 23.94
C ASN A 106 -5.27 -17.29 24.42
N LYS A 107 -4.74 -17.03 25.61
CA LYS A 107 -3.84 -17.98 26.27
C LYS A 107 -4.66 -19.05 26.98
#